data_AF-A0A662TSU5-F1
#
_entry.id   AF-A0A662TSU5-F1
#
_cell.length_a   1.000
_cell.length_b   1.000
_cell.length_c   1.000
_cell.angle_alpha   90.00
_cell.angle_beta   90.00
_cell.angle_gamma   90.00
#
_symmetry.space_group_name_H-M   'P 1'
#
loop_
_entity.id
_entity.type
_entity.pdbx_description
1 polymer ?
#
loop_
_entity_poly.entity_id
_entity_poly.type
_entity_poly.pdbx_seq_one_letter_code
_entity_poly.pdbx_strand_id
1 'polypeptide(L)'
;YTGAFGANVRFILYRLRRIAGPLQVIGVSATVRNPSEFAQQLIDAPVYVVEERGGRRSALHVVVLYPELLGQTRCVLDVATRLVRAGRKTLVFANTQQYAERLTYLAREEGLANADVHRGGLPPELRHPVERAFAATPPAINPLFCTTTLELGIDIGDLDAVVTLMTSYTRFLHRAGRAGRRPNREAICVLVLNPEDQLGYYYRLNPHDFFSDVDPAFIAPKNRFIAERQLIAAASDKPLRPYEVPDAFKPVVEDLLSRNLLRRTPSAFLPTREGRRLLRRYNIRGSGSRVTIYCGDQVLGERELPIAINELFPGAIYLIRGRFYRVEQLNLSRDGETGIAILKPDPQAKGHETRALATETIEYFRPLTEPRYAWKTLVAYGEMRIRISVHGFVERDLRTGTVRRAARFESPTSYCFDTLGLVFRAPPPVAAYNDRAIERLSREHRMPEHAIPRSILEAVSLRDLLGLGGAFHAVEHSLIETNKPLTGGGEVGGLSLGTTGVIVIHDAVRGGSGAAELLFRHFEEAVRRSLFVLSHCICKRLAGCPRCTHSFKCGSRNYPLFRLGALESLLQVRNHVPSEFDFSEFLGMEGLVDLPTRSYAA
;
A
#
# COMPACT_ATOMS: atom_id res chain seq x y z
N TYR A 1 17.02 2.79 2.08
CA TYR A 1 16.31 3.32 3.26
C TYR A 1 15.32 4.40 2.83
N THR A 2 14.14 4.04 2.34
CA THR A 2 13.17 4.99 1.76
C THR A 2 11.95 5.21 2.66
N GLY A 3 11.12 6.18 2.30
CA GLY A 3 9.87 6.54 2.97
C GLY A 3 10.05 6.91 4.44
N ALA A 4 9.10 6.50 5.28
CA ALA A 4 9.12 6.73 6.72
C ALA A 4 10.36 6.13 7.42
N PHE A 5 10.83 4.95 6.99
CA PHE A 5 12.05 4.36 7.55
C PHE A 5 13.28 5.18 7.18
N GLY A 6 13.37 5.67 5.94
CA GLY A 6 14.44 6.55 5.51
C GLY A 6 14.48 7.88 6.28
N ALA A 7 13.32 8.50 6.49
CA ALA A 7 13.23 9.71 7.31
C ALA A 7 13.69 9.46 8.76
N ASN A 8 13.35 8.29 9.33
CA ASN A 8 13.91 7.86 10.62
C ASN A 8 15.44 7.76 10.59
N VAL A 9 16.01 7.10 9.57
CA VAL A 9 17.45 6.95 9.43
C VAL A 9 18.15 8.31 9.29
N ARG A 10 17.58 9.28 8.56
CA ARG A 10 18.09 10.66 8.51
C ARG A 10 18.22 11.26 9.90
N PHE A 11 17.19 11.17 10.72
CA PHE A 11 17.23 11.68 12.10
C PHE A 11 18.21 10.93 12.99
N ILE A 12 18.35 9.61 12.80
CA ILE A 12 19.34 8.81 13.53
C ILE A 12 20.76 9.27 13.18
N LEU A 13 21.05 9.55 11.90
CA LEU A 13 22.34 10.11 11.48
C LEU A 13 22.57 11.51 12.08
N TYR A 14 21.56 12.37 12.08
CA TYR A 14 21.60 13.67 12.76
C TYR A 14 21.93 13.53 14.26
N ARG A 15 21.25 12.61 14.96
CA ARG A 15 21.50 12.32 16.39
C ARG A 15 22.91 11.78 16.63
N LEU A 16 23.36 10.86 15.77
CA LEU A 16 24.70 10.28 15.87
C LEU A 16 25.78 11.36 15.72
N ARG A 17 25.64 12.30 14.78
CA ARG A 17 26.56 13.44 14.64
C ARG A 17 26.60 14.34 15.87
N ARG A 18 25.46 14.57 16.54
CA ARG A 18 25.41 15.38 17.77
C ARG A 18 26.21 14.78 18.92
N ILE A 19 26.37 13.45 18.93
CA ILE A 19 27.06 12.70 19.98
C ILE A 19 28.52 12.47 19.60
N ALA A 20 28.78 11.98 18.39
CA ALA A 20 30.09 11.54 17.92
C ALA A 20 30.92 12.64 17.24
N GLY A 21 30.30 13.77 16.85
CA GLY A 21 30.95 14.80 16.03
C GLY A 21 30.89 14.47 14.54
N PRO A 22 31.88 14.95 13.74
CA PRO A 22 31.93 14.70 12.30
C PRO A 22 31.98 13.20 11.96
N LEU A 23 31.19 12.78 10.97
CA LEU A 23 31.11 11.39 10.52
C LEU A 23 31.46 11.26 9.03
N GLN A 24 32.30 10.30 8.69
CA GLN A 24 32.40 9.81 7.32
C GLN A 24 31.30 8.78 7.08
N VAL A 25 30.49 8.97 6.03
CA VAL A 25 29.40 8.07 5.69
C VAL A 25 29.69 7.44 4.33
N ILE A 26 29.76 6.10 4.30
CA ILE A 26 29.90 5.32 3.06
C ILE A 26 28.60 4.53 2.88
N GLY A 27 27.90 4.79 1.79
CA GLY A 27 26.66 4.11 1.41
C GLY A 27 26.88 3.14 0.27
N VAL A 28 26.20 1.99 0.30
CA VAL A 28 26.20 1.00 -0.79
C VAL A 28 24.75 0.75 -1.21
N SER A 29 24.48 0.75 -2.51
CA SER A 29 23.17 0.45 -3.07
C SER A 29 23.30 -0.32 -4.39
N ALA A 30 22.32 -1.15 -4.71
CA ALA A 30 22.33 -1.96 -5.94
C ALA A 30 21.82 -1.16 -7.16
N THR A 31 20.66 -0.52 -7.04
CA THR A 31 20.05 0.28 -8.12
C THR A 31 19.15 1.33 -7.50
N VAL A 32 19.39 2.61 -7.82
CA VAL A 32 18.61 3.77 -7.36
C VAL A 32 18.57 4.78 -8.50
N ARG A 33 17.40 5.36 -8.80
CA ARG A 33 17.24 6.35 -9.88
C ARG A 33 18.02 7.64 -9.63
N ASN A 34 18.02 8.10 -8.38
CA ASN A 34 18.53 9.41 -7.96
C ASN A 34 19.54 9.28 -6.79
N PRO A 35 20.66 8.56 -6.96
CA PRO A 35 21.55 8.17 -5.85
C PRO A 35 22.16 9.38 -5.14
N SER A 36 22.61 10.38 -5.90
CA SER A 36 23.19 11.61 -5.34
C SER A 36 22.16 12.40 -4.54
N GLU A 37 20.99 12.72 -5.14
CA GLU A 37 19.91 13.46 -4.48
C GLU A 37 19.43 12.74 -3.21
N PHE A 38 19.15 11.44 -3.31
CA PHE A 38 18.65 10.64 -2.20
C PHE A 38 19.68 10.55 -1.06
N ALA A 39 20.96 10.31 -1.37
CA ALA A 39 22.01 10.24 -0.36
C ALA A 39 22.21 11.60 0.32
N GLN A 40 22.21 12.70 -0.43
CA GLN A 40 22.26 14.05 0.13
C GLN A 40 21.05 14.34 1.03
N GLN A 41 19.84 13.94 0.62
CA GLN A 41 18.66 14.05 1.47
C GLN A 41 18.77 13.21 2.74
N LEU A 42 19.36 12.01 2.69
CA LEU A 42 19.50 11.15 3.87
C LEU A 42 20.59 11.66 4.83
N ILE A 43 21.70 12.14 4.28
CA ILE A 43 22.93 12.47 5.00
C ILE A 43 22.99 13.95 5.35
N ASP A 44 22.24 14.83 4.71
CA ASP A 44 22.32 16.29 4.92
C ASP A 44 23.72 16.87 4.66
N ALA A 45 24.43 16.32 3.67
CA ALA A 45 25.75 16.77 3.26
C ALA A 45 25.99 16.39 1.79
N PRO A 46 26.93 17.05 1.09
CA PRO A 46 27.35 16.65 -0.25
C PRO A 46 27.82 15.19 -0.28
N VAL A 47 27.51 14.48 -1.37
CA VAL A 47 27.89 13.07 -1.56
C VAL A 47 28.58 12.91 -2.90
N TYR A 48 29.67 12.13 -2.91
CA TYR A 48 30.34 11.69 -4.12
C TYR A 48 29.81 10.30 -4.51
N VAL A 49 29.32 10.15 -5.74
CA VAL A 49 28.78 8.88 -6.24
C VAL A 49 29.86 8.14 -7.02
N VAL A 50 30.12 6.90 -6.63
CA VAL A 50 30.96 5.96 -7.36
C VAL A 50 30.04 4.92 -8.00
N GLU A 51 30.05 4.84 -9.33
CA GLU A 51 29.29 3.84 -10.08
C GLU A 51 30.22 2.76 -10.63
N GLU A 52 29.91 1.49 -10.34
CA GLU A 52 30.53 0.33 -10.98
C GLU A 52 29.47 -0.41 -11.79
N ARG A 53 29.77 -0.66 -13.07
CA ARG A 53 28.85 -1.34 -14.02
C ARG A 53 29.28 -2.79 -14.30
N GLY A 54 30.46 -3.19 -13.83
CA GLY A 54 31.03 -4.52 -13.96
C GLY A 54 30.64 -5.46 -12.82
N GLY A 55 30.17 -6.65 -13.18
CA GLY A 55 30.00 -7.76 -12.25
C GLY A 55 29.79 -9.06 -13.03
N ARG A 56 30.57 -10.11 -12.73
CA ARG A 56 30.29 -11.46 -13.26
C ARG A 56 28.97 -11.95 -12.65
N ARG A 57 27.91 -11.99 -13.47
CA ARG A 57 26.65 -12.65 -13.15
C ARG A 57 26.52 -13.86 -14.06
N SER A 58 26.06 -14.99 -13.51
CA SER A 58 25.57 -16.08 -14.36
C SER A 58 24.36 -15.57 -15.17
N ALA A 59 24.08 -16.19 -16.32
CA ALA A 59 22.93 -15.80 -17.14
C ALA A 59 21.63 -15.90 -16.32
N LEU A 60 20.86 -14.82 -16.32
CA LEU A 60 19.54 -14.75 -15.69
C LEU A 60 18.51 -14.52 -16.80
N HIS A 61 17.64 -15.51 -17.01
CA HIS A 61 16.54 -15.42 -17.96
C HIS A 61 15.34 -14.79 -17.29
N VAL A 62 14.89 -13.64 -17.79
CA VAL A 62 13.69 -12.95 -17.28
C VAL A 62 12.51 -13.23 -18.20
N VAL A 63 11.45 -13.79 -17.65
CA VAL A 63 10.19 -14.05 -18.36
C VAL A 63 9.09 -13.21 -17.74
N VAL A 64 8.42 -12.38 -18.55
CA VAL A 64 7.26 -11.59 -18.12
C VAL A 64 5.99 -12.26 -18.63
N LEU A 65 5.10 -12.67 -17.72
CA LEU A 65 3.85 -13.34 -18.04
C LEU A 65 2.67 -12.43 -17.72
N TYR A 66 1.75 -12.30 -18.68
CA TYR A 66 0.45 -11.67 -18.51
C TYR A 66 -0.66 -12.72 -18.64
N PRO A 67 -1.20 -13.25 -17.53
CA PRO A 67 -2.09 -14.42 -17.55
C PRO A 67 -3.54 -14.03 -17.84
N GLU A 68 -3.81 -13.59 -19.07
CA GLU A 68 -5.13 -13.05 -19.49
C GLU A 68 -6.30 -14.01 -19.24
N LEU A 69 -6.12 -15.31 -19.47
CA LEU A 69 -7.19 -16.32 -19.37
C LEU A 69 -7.21 -17.06 -18.03
N LEU A 70 -6.03 -17.34 -17.46
CA LEU A 70 -5.90 -18.17 -16.26
C LEU A 70 -6.05 -17.37 -14.95
N GLY A 71 -5.86 -16.06 -14.99
CA GLY A 71 -5.72 -15.23 -13.81
C GLY A 71 -4.35 -15.39 -13.13
N GLN A 72 -4.01 -14.43 -12.27
CA GLN A 72 -2.67 -14.36 -11.66
C GLN A 72 -2.38 -15.57 -10.76
N THR A 73 -3.30 -15.91 -9.86
CA THR A 73 -3.12 -16.99 -8.87
C THR A 73 -2.82 -18.33 -9.53
N ARG A 74 -3.62 -18.72 -10.54
CA ARG A 74 -3.44 -20.01 -11.23
C ARG A 74 -2.14 -20.04 -12.02
N CYS A 75 -1.77 -18.94 -12.66
CA CYS A 75 -0.50 -18.83 -13.37
C CYS A 75 0.70 -19.01 -12.44
N VAL A 76 0.71 -18.33 -11.28
CA VAL A 76 1.79 -18.46 -10.29
C VAL A 76 1.91 -19.90 -9.80
N LEU A 77 0.80 -20.57 -9.49
CA LEU A 77 0.79 -21.96 -9.04
C LEU A 77 1.25 -22.94 -10.13
N ASP A 78 0.81 -22.79 -11.38
CA ASP A 78 1.23 -23.62 -12.50
C ASP A 78 2.74 -23.47 -12.77
N VAL A 79 3.24 -22.24 -12.82
CA VAL A 79 4.67 -21.95 -13.00
C VAL A 79 5.49 -22.56 -11.86
N ALA A 80 5.10 -22.34 -10.60
CA ALA A 80 5.79 -22.90 -9.45
C ALA A 80 5.79 -24.43 -9.49
N THR A 81 4.65 -25.05 -9.82
CA THR A 81 4.52 -26.51 -9.94
C THR A 81 5.46 -27.08 -11.00
N ARG A 82 5.51 -26.46 -12.19
CA ARG A 82 6.40 -26.91 -13.28
C ARG A 82 7.88 -26.79 -12.91
N LEU A 83 8.27 -25.68 -12.29
CA LEU A 83 9.65 -25.47 -11.83
C LEU A 83 10.06 -26.49 -10.78
N VAL A 84 9.21 -26.73 -9.78
CA VAL A 84 9.47 -27.70 -8.70
C VAL A 84 9.54 -29.12 -9.24
N ARG A 85 8.62 -29.51 -10.15
CA ARG A 85 8.66 -30.82 -10.82
C ARG A 85 9.88 -31.01 -11.71
N ALA A 86 10.42 -29.93 -12.26
CA ALA A 86 11.70 -29.92 -12.98
C ALA A 86 12.93 -29.92 -12.06
N GLY A 87 12.76 -30.16 -10.75
CA GLY A 87 13.84 -30.22 -9.78
C GLY A 87 14.47 -28.86 -9.46
N ARG A 88 13.79 -27.74 -9.76
CA ARG A 88 14.31 -26.40 -9.52
C ARG A 88 13.94 -25.92 -8.12
N LYS A 89 14.95 -25.50 -7.34
CA LYS A 89 14.71 -24.84 -6.05
C LYS A 89 14.10 -23.47 -6.30
N THR A 90 12.84 -23.29 -5.88
CA THR A 90 11.98 -22.19 -6.33
C THR A 90 11.51 -21.36 -5.15
N LEU A 91 11.73 -20.04 -5.25
CA LEU A 91 11.20 -19.05 -4.30
C LEU A 91 10.10 -18.23 -4.98
N VAL A 92 8.96 -18.07 -4.31
CA VAL A 92 7.79 -17.35 -4.85
C VAL A 92 7.47 -16.12 -4.01
N PHE A 93 7.55 -14.92 -4.59
CA PHE A 93 7.24 -13.67 -3.91
C PHE A 93 5.79 -13.22 -4.15
N ALA A 94 5.06 -13.03 -3.06
CA ALA A 94 3.74 -12.43 -2.98
C ALA A 94 3.80 -11.02 -2.38
N ASN A 95 2.81 -10.18 -2.69
CA ASN A 95 2.79 -8.78 -2.25
C ASN A 95 2.12 -8.58 -0.88
N THR A 96 1.25 -9.49 -0.43
CA THR A 96 0.58 -9.40 0.87
C THR A 96 0.76 -10.67 1.69
N GLN A 97 0.62 -10.55 3.01
CA GLN A 97 0.75 -11.67 3.95
C GLN A 97 -0.31 -12.74 3.69
N GLN A 98 -1.59 -12.35 3.62
CA GLN A 98 -2.69 -13.28 3.36
C GLN A 98 -2.63 -13.91 1.96
N TYR A 99 -2.10 -13.20 0.95
CA TYR A 99 -1.94 -13.78 -0.38
C TYR A 99 -0.80 -14.83 -0.43
N ALA A 100 0.31 -14.61 0.28
CA ALA A 100 1.37 -15.62 0.42
C ALA A 100 0.85 -16.90 1.10
N GLU A 101 0.05 -16.74 2.15
CA GLU A 101 -0.61 -17.83 2.86
C GLU A 101 -1.59 -18.58 1.94
N ARG A 102 -2.41 -17.85 1.17
CA ARG A 102 -3.34 -18.41 0.19
C ARG A 102 -2.62 -19.23 -0.89
N LEU A 103 -1.55 -18.70 -1.48
CA LEU A 103 -0.77 -19.42 -2.47
C LEU A 103 -0.18 -20.70 -1.89
N THR A 104 0.33 -20.66 -0.66
CA THR A 104 0.88 -21.83 0.03
C THR A 104 -0.19 -22.90 0.26
N TYR A 105 -1.38 -22.50 0.74
CA TYR A 105 -2.51 -23.41 0.92
C TYR A 105 -2.93 -24.07 -0.41
N LEU A 106 -3.11 -23.28 -1.46
CA LEU A 106 -3.51 -23.80 -2.77
C LEU A 106 -2.44 -24.70 -3.40
N ALA A 107 -1.16 -24.36 -3.25
CA ALA A 107 -0.05 -25.19 -3.72
C ALA A 107 -0.05 -26.58 -3.07
N ARG A 108 -0.28 -26.66 -1.75
CA ARG A 108 -0.40 -27.93 -1.02
C ARG A 108 -1.58 -28.77 -1.53
N GLU A 109 -2.73 -28.14 -1.74
CA GLU A 109 -3.91 -28.80 -2.30
C GLU A 109 -3.73 -29.26 -3.76
N GLU A 110 -2.79 -28.66 -4.50
CA GLU A 110 -2.42 -29.05 -5.88
C GLU A 110 -1.25 -30.04 -5.96
N GLY A 111 -0.85 -30.62 -4.82
CA GLY A 111 0.14 -31.70 -4.75
C GLY A 111 1.57 -31.27 -4.44
N LEU A 112 1.81 -29.98 -4.13
CA LEU A 112 3.09 -29.51 -3.60
C LEU A 112 3.09 -29.60 -2.07
N ALA A 113 3.05 -30.83 -1.53
CA ALA A 113 2.88 -31.09 -0.09
C ALA A 113 3.92 -30.40 0.80
N ASN A 114 5.16 -30.28 0.30
CA ASN A 114 6.28 -29.66 1.01
C ASN A 114 6.38 -28.14 0.79
N ALA A 115 5.36 -27.50 0.20
CA ALA A 115 5.30 -26.04 0.13
C ALA A 115 5.20 -25.44 1.54
N ASP A 116 5.86 -24.32 1.80
CA ASP A 116 5.67 -23.55 3.04
C ASP A 116 5.69 -22.04 2.78
N VAL A 117 5.42 -21.27 3.83
CA VAL A 117 5.30 -19.81 3.79
C VAL A 117 6.30 -19.14 4.72
N HIS A 118 6.87 -18.03 4.26
CA HIS A 118 7.73 -17.15 5.05
C HIS A 118 7.29 -15.69 4.89
N ARG A 119 6.66 -15.13 5.90
CA ARG A 119 6.12 -13.76 5.86
C ARG A 119 6.39 -12.99 7.14
N GLY A 120 6.25 -11.67 7.03
CA GLY A 120 6.30 -10.77 8.18
C GLY A 120 5.17 -11.07 9.16
N GLY A 121 5.38 -10.72 10.42
CA GLY A 121 4.41 -10.95 11.50
C GLY A 121 4.43 -12.38 12.06
N LEU A 122 5.13 -13.34 11.45
CA LEU A 122 5.36 -14.64 12.08
C LEU A 122 6.47 -14.54 13.14
N PRO A 123 6.29 -15.18 14.31
CA PRO A 123 7.33 -15.29 15.33
C PRO A 123 8.63 -15.91 14.77
N PRO A 124 9.83 -15.49 15.24
CA PRO A 124 11.10 -16.06 14.81
C PRO A 124 11.17 -17.60 14.92
N GLU A 125 10.54 -18.17 15.94
CA GLU A 125 10.48 -19.61 16.22
C GLU A 125 9.78 -20.38 15.10
N LEU A 126 8.85 -19.72 14.37
CA LEU A 126 8.19 -20.28 13.20
C LEU A 126 8.95 -20.01 11.90
N ARG A 127 9.76 -18.95 11.84
CA ARG A 127 10.52 -18.56 10.63
C ARG A 127 11.83 -19.32 10.48
N HIS A 128 12.64 -19.41 11.53
CA HIS A 128 13.97 -20.03 11.46
C HIS A 128 13.95 -21.51 11.01
N PRO A 129 12.99 -22.36 11.43
CA PRO A 129 12.92 -23.73 10.91
C PRO A 129 12.63 -23.78 9.41
N VAL A 130 11.79 -22.88 8.89
CA VAL A 130 11.46 -22.77 7.46
C VAL A 130 12.69 -22.33 6.67
N GLU A 131 13.41 -21.32 7.16
CA GLU A 131 14.66 -20.85 6.56
C GLU A 131 15.68 -22.00 6.44
N ARG A 132 15.89 -22.77 7.51
CA ARG A 132 16.80 -23.94 7.51
C ARG A 132 16.33 -25.05 6.57
N ALA A 133 15.05 -25.41 6.61
CA ALA A 133 14.48 -26.46 5.76
C ALA A 133 14.59 -26.11 4.28
N PHE A 134 14.45 -24.83 3.93
CA PHE A 134 14.63 -24.35 2.55
C PHE A 134 16.10 -24.28 2.17
N ALA A 135 16.98 -23.85 3.07
CA ALA A 135 18.42 -23.75 2.80
C ALA A 135 19.11 -25.11 2.55
N ALA A 136 18.54 -26.20 3.07
CA ALA A 136 19.05 -27.57 2.89
C ALA A 136 19.26 -27.94 1.41
N THR A 137 20.18 -28.89 1.16
CA THR A 137 20.49 -29.42 -0.17
C THR A 137 20.44 -30.96 -0.13
N PRO A 138 19.43 -31.62 -0.72
CA PRO A 138 18.25 -31.03 -1.37
C PRO A 138 17.34 -30.31 -0.37
N PRO A 139 16.52 -29.33 -0.82
CA PRO A 139 15.65 -28.59 0.08
C PRO A 139 14.52 -29.49 0.61
N ALA A 140 14.29 -29.46 1.93
CA ALA A 140 13.19 -30.20 2.55
C ALA A 140 11.82 -29.57 2.26
N ILE A 141 11.80 -28.26 1.94
CA ILE A 141 10.61 -27.53 1.47
C ILE A 141 10.86 -26.91 0.10
N ASN A 142 9.91 -27.07 -0.81
CA ASN A 142 9.96 -26.48 -2.16
C ASN A 142 8.55 -26.55 -2.78
N PRO A 143 7.95 -25.43 -3.22
CA PRO A 143 8.47 -24.06 -3.22
C PRO A 143 8.28 -23.37 -1.86
N LEU A 144 9.03 -22.29 -1.64
CA LEU A 144 8.81 -21.38 -0.50
C LEU A 144 8.10 -20.12 -0.98
N PHE A 145 6.90 -19.86 -0.46
CA PHE A 145 6.17 -18.61 -0.72
C PHE A 145 6.55 -17.56 0.32
N CYS A 146 6.78 -16.32 -0.08
CA CYS A 146 7.21 -15.29 0.85
C CYS A 146 6.73 -13.88 0.47
N THR A 147 6.75 -12.98 1.44
CA THR A 147 6.61 -11.54 1.20
C THR A 147 7.99 -10.88 1.08
N THR A 148 8.09 -9.58 1.40
CA THR A 148 9.36 -8.83 1.41
C THR A 148 10.42 -9.37 2.39
N THR A 149 10.06 -10.29 3.29
CA THR A 149 10.97 -10.84 4.31
C THR A 149 12.22 -11.53 3.77
N LEU A 150 12.16 -12.12 2.58
CA LEU A 150 13.30 -12.77 1.93
C LEU A 150 13.88 -11.92 0.78
N GLU A 151 13.46 -10.66 0.62
CA GLU A 151 14.03 -9.74 -0.38
C GLU A 151 15.49 -9.40 -0.04
N LEU A 152 15.83 -9.17 1.24
CA LEU A 152 17.16 -8.67 1.65
C LEU A 152 17.78 -9.47 2.81
N GLY A 153 19.11 -9.67 2.76
CA GLY A 153 19.96 -10.00 3.91
C GLY A 153 20.03 -11.45 4.42
N ILE A 154 19.04 -12.31 4.16
CA ILE A 154 19.06 -13.70 4.67
C ILE A 154 19.73 -14.63 3.65
N ASP A 155 20.66 -15.46 4.12
CA ASP A 155 21.23 -16.56 3.35
C ASP A 155 20.27 -17.75 3.36
N ILE A 156 19.64 -17.99 2.22
CA ILE A 156 18.68 -19.09 1.99
C ILE A 156 19.26 -20.14 1.03
N GLY A 157 20.58 -20.09 0.81
CA GLY A 157 21.29 -20.82 -0.22
C GLY A 157 20.98 -20.32 -1.64
N ASP A 158 21.50 -21.04 -2.62
CA ASP A 158 21.33 -20.68 -4.03
C ASP A 158 19.97 -21.11 -4.58
N LEU A 159 19.38 -20.26 -5.41
CA LEU A 159 18.11 -20.52 -6.07
C LEU A 159 18.29 -20.77 -7.56
N ASP A 160 17.47 -21.69 -8.08
CA ASP A 160 17.38 -21.98 -9.51
C ASP A 160 16.31 -21.10 -10.18
N ALA A 161 15.24 -20.80 -9.45
CA ALA A 161 14.12 -20.05 -9.96
C ALA A 161 13.52 -19.09 -8.92
N VAL A 162 13.13 -17.91 -9.40
CA VAL A 162 12.33 -16.95 -8.66
C VAL A 162 11.04 -16.69 -9.44
N VAL A 163 9.90 -16.83 -8.79
CA VAL A 163 8.61 -16.37 -9.32
C VAL A 163 8.19 -15.17 -8.49
N THR A 164 7.83 -14.06 -9.10
CA THR A 164 7.39 -12.87 -8.37
C THR A 164 6.14 -12.30 -8.99
N LEU A 165 5.18 -11.95 -8.14
CA LEU A 165 4.10 -11.06 -8.54
C LEU A 165 4.68 -9.70 -8.95
N MET A 166 3.91 -8.96 -9.75
CA MET A 166 4.23 -7.59 -10.14
C MET A 166 4.59 -6.75 -8.92
N THR A 167 5.76 -6.12 -8.98
CA THR A 167 6.30 -5.23 -7.97
C THR A 167 7.09 -4.14 -8.70
N SER A 168 7.66 -3.17 -7.98
CA SER A 168 8.47 -2.16 -8.65
C SER A 168 9.77 -2.74 -9.19
N TYR A 169 10.38 -2.08 -10.19
CA TYR A 169 11.59 -2.59 -10.82
C TYR A 169 12.75 -2.79 -9.82
N THR A 170 12.91 -1.85 -8.88
CA THR A 170 13.92 -1.92 -7.83
C THR A 170 13.74 -3.18 -6.97
N ARG A 171 12.50 -3.47 -6.54
CA ARG A 171 12.19 -4.68 -5.76
C ARG A 171 12.34 -5.94 -6.60
N PHE A 172 11.95 -5.89 -7.87
CA PHE A 172 12.15 -6.98 -8.81
C PHE A 172 13.63 -7.36 -8.90
N LEU A 173 14.55 -6.40 -9.05
CA LEU A 173 15.99 -6.66 -9.06
C LEU A 173 16.48 -7.31 -7.76
N HIS A 174 16.00 -6.85 -6.60
CA HIS A 174 16.33 -7.47 -5.32
C HIS A 174 15.84 -8.92 -5.21
N ARG A 175 14.63 -9.20 -5.71
CA ARG A 175 14.05 -10.55 -5.74
C ARG A 175 14.78 -11.45 -6.75
N ALA A 176 15.00 -10.96 -7.96
CA ALA A 176 15.65 -11.68 -9.04
C ALA A 176 17.13 -12.00 -8.72
N GLY A 177 17.83 -11.09 -8.04
CA GLY A 177 19.19 -11.29 -7.53
C GLY A 177 19.34 -12.33 -6.43
N ARG A 178 18.25 -13.02 -6.06
CA ARG A 178 18.28 -14.22 -5.22
C ARG A 178 18.62 -15.48 -6.00
N ALA A 179 18.37 -15.50 -7.30
CA ALA A 179 18.77 -16.59 -8.18
C ALA A 179 20.08 -16.24 -8.92
N GLY A 180 20.75 -17.26 -9.45
CA GLY A 180 21.95 -17.06 -10.29
C GLY A 180 23.16 -16.54 -9.50
N ARG A 181 23.35 -17.02 -8.26
CA ARG A 181 24.54 -16.71 -7.45
C ARG A 181 25.69 -17.69 -7.68
N ARG A 182 25.41 -18.88 -8.23
CA ARG A 182 26.44 -19.87 -8.55
C ARG A 182 27.09 -19.57 -9.91
N PRO A 183 28.43 -19.55 -9.99
CA PRO A 183 29.11 -19.52 -11.29
C PRO A 183 28.64 -20.67 -12.18
N ASN A 184 28.52 -20.42 -13.49
CA ASN A 184 28.17 -21.42 -14.51
C ASN A 184 26.81 -22.12 -14.35
N ARG A 185 25.88 -21.55 -13.55
CA ARG A 185 24.51 -22.06 -13.45
C ARG A 185 23.52 -20.96 -13.79
N GLU A 186 22.77 -21.17 -14.88
CA GLU A 186 21.72 -20.24 -15.27
C GLU A 186 20.54 -20.28 -14.30
N ALA A 187 19.86 -19.15 -14.17
CA ALA A 187 18.65 -19.02 -13.37
C ALA A 187 17.52 -18.41 -14.16
N ILE A 188 16.29 -18.65 -13.71
CA ILE A 188 15.09 -18.05 -14.30
C ILE A 188 14.36 -17.17 -13.28
N CYS A 189 13.95 -15.99 -13.70
CA CYS A 189 13.04 -15.14 -12.95
C CYS A 189 11.76 -14.93 -13.74
N VAL A 190 10.62 -15.34 -13.18
CA VAL A 190 9.30 -15.16 -13.79
C VAL A 190 8.56 -14.04 -13.08
N LEU A 191 8.31 -12.93 -13.79
CA LEU A 191 7.46 -11.83 -13.35
C LEU A 191 6.03 -12.07 -13.83
N VAL A 192 5.09 -12.25 -12.91
CA VAL A 192 3.67 -12.44 -13.24
C VAL A 192 2.92 -11.13 -13.05
N LEU A 193 2.56 -10.49 -14.16
CA LEU A 193 1.71 -9.30 -14.18
C LEU A 193 0.30 -9.64 -13.69
N ASN A 194 -0.38 -8.64 -13.14
CA ASN A 194 -1.76 -8.81 -12.72
C ASN A 194 -2.69 -8.47 -13.90
N PRO A 195 -3.42 -9.45 -14.48
CA PRO A 195 -4.30 -9.20 -15.61
C PRO A 195 -5.59 -8.49 -15.21
N GLU A 196 -5.82 -8.35 -13.90
CA GLU A 196 -7.01 -7.76 -13.34
C GLU A 196 -6.77 -6.33 -12.82
N ASP A 197 -5.57 -5.76 -12.92
CA ASP A 197 -5.32 -4.35 -12.55
C ASP A 197 -4.85 -3.48 -13.72
N GLN A 198 -4.89 -2.17 -13.48
CA GLN A 198 -4.58 -1.15 -14.48
C GLN A 198 -3.08 -1.12 -14.84
N LEU A 199 -2.21 -1.32 -13.86
CA LEU A 199 -0.76 -1.25 -14.03
C LEU A 199 -0.20 -2.47 -14.76
N GLY A 200 -0.71 -3.66 -14.47
CA GLY A 200 -0.36 -4.89 -15.17
C GLY A 200 -0.79 -4.82 -16.64
N TYR A 201 -1.94 -4.18 -16.94
CA TYR A 201 -2.34 -3.91 -18.31
C TYR A 201 -1.45 -2.86 -19.00
N TYR A 202 -1.06 -1.79 -18.29
CA TYR A 202 -0.10 -0.81 -18.81
C TYR A 202 1.21 -1.47 -19.25
N TYR A 203 1.83 -2.29 -18.37
CA TYR A 203 3.08 -2.98 -18.70
C TYR A 203 2.90 -4.12 -19.71
N ARG A 204 1.69 -4.65 -19.89
CA ARG A 204 1.41 -5.56 -21.01
C ARG A 204 1.55 -4.85 -22.35
N LEU A 205 1.08 -3.61 -22.44
CA LEU A 205 1.19 -2.78 -23.65
C LEU A 205 2.58 -2.17 -23.80
N ASN A 206 3.24 -1.83 -22.69
CA ASN A 206 4.56 -1.20 -22.64
C ASN A 206 5.53 -2.02 -21.77
N PRO A 207 5.98 -3.21 -22.22
CA PRO A 207 6.82 -4.08 -21.40
C PRO A 207 8.19 -3.49 -21.09
N HIS A 208 8.73 -2.65 -21.99
CA HIS A 208 10.01 -1.98 -21.79
C HIS A 208 9.95 -0.98 -20.62
N ASP A 209 8.82 -0.32 -20.43
CA ASP A 209 8.63 0.67 -19.36
C ASP A 209 8.82 0.05 -17.98
N PHE A 210 8.49 -1.23 -17.79
CA PHE A 210 8.75 -1.92 -16.52
C PHE A 210 10.23 -1.88 -16.13
N PHE A 211 11.13 -2.01 -17.10
CA PHE A 211 12.57 -2.06 -16.86
C PHE A 211 13.21 -0.67 -16.73
N SER A 212 12.52 0.38 -17.17
CA SER A 212 12.97 1.77 -17.03
C SER A 212 12.27 2.53 -15.88
N ASP A 213 11.15 2.02 -15.37
CA ASP A 213 10.42 2.53 -14.20
C ASP A 213 11.17 2.24 -12.89
N VAL A 214 12.37 2.80 -12.76
CA VAL A 214 13.12 2.81 -11.51
C VAL A 214 12.43 3.77 -10.56
N ASP A 215 11.97 3.27 -9.41
CA ASP A 215 11.36 4.09 -8.38
C ASP A 215 12.32 5.20 -7.93
N PRO A 216 11.84 6.44 -7.72
CA PRO A 216 12.61 7.40 -6.96
C PRO A 216 12.86 6.87 -5.56
N ALA A 217 14.12 6.87 -5.13
CA ALA A 217 14.40 6.76 -3.71
C ALA A 217 14.04 8.11 -3.07
N PHE A 218 13.06 8.08 -2.19
CA PHE A 218 12.53 9.27 -1.53
C PHE A 218 12.45 9.07 -0.03
N ILE A 219 12.69 10.13 0.71
CA ILE A 219 12.32 10.27 2.12
C ILE A 219 11.56 11.59 2.24
N ALA A 220 10.61 11.68 3.17
CA ALA A 220 10.00 12.95 3.52
C ALA A 220 10.86 13.62 4.61
N PRO A 221 11.86 14.46 4.28
CA PRO A 221 12.84 14.94 5.26
C PRO A 221 12.20 15.80 6.33
N LYS A 222 11.08 16.48 6.00
CA LYS A 222 10.33 17.38 6.89
C LYS A 222 9.12 16.69 7.54
N ASN A 223 9.07 15.35 7.56
CA ASN A 223 7.94 14.62 8.15
C ASN A 223 7.82 14.93 9.66
N ARG A 224 6.80 15.71 10.02
CA ARG A 224 6.53 16.16 11.39
C ARG A 224 6.34 14.99 12.35
N PHE A 225 5.57 13.97 11.96
CA PHE A 225 5.26 12.82 12.82
C PHE A 225 6.53 12.07 13.26
N ILE A 226 7.48 11.91 12.34
CA ILE A 226 8.78 11.29 12.61
C ILE A 226 9.66 12.24 13.44
N ALA A 227 9.69 13.53 13.06
CA ALA A 227 10.47 14.55 13.77
C ALA A 227 10.09 14.63 15.26
N GLU A 228 8.81 14.56 15.61
CA GLU A 228 8.33 14.58 17.00
C GLU A 228 9.02 13.51 17.86
N ARG A 229 9.01 12.24 17.43
CA ARG A 229 9.61 11.14 18.20
C ARG A 229 11.14 11.24 18.19
N GLN A 230 11.72 11.62 17.06
CA GLN A 230 13.17 11.71 16.91
C GLN A 230 13.78 12.89 17.67
N LEU A 231 13.07 14.00 17.84
CA LEU A 231 13.52 15.13 18.68
C LEU A 231 13.46 14.79 20.17
N ILE A 232 12.44 14.05 20.61
CA ILE A 232 12.40 13.50 21.98
C ILE A 232 13.58 12.56 22.19
N ALA A 233 13.88 11.70 21.22
CA ALA A 233 15.02 10.80 21.26
C ALA A 233 16.35 11.58 21.30
N ALA A 234 16.50 12.61 20.46
CA ALA A 234 17.66 13.48 20.42
C ALA A 234 17.90 14.18 21.77
N ALA A 235 16.86 14.68 22.42
CA ALA A 235 16.94 15.28 23.76
C ALA A 235 17.22 14.24 24.86
N SER A 236 16.86 12.97 24.63
CA SER A 236 17.13 11.86 25.54
C SER A 236 18.58 11.39 25.46
N ASP A 237 19.19 11.42 24.28
CA ASP A 237 20.60 11.07 24.10
C ASP A 237 21.53 12.10 24.77
N LYS A 238 21.23 13.39 24.55
CA LYS A 238 21.99 14.54 25.04
C LYS A 238 21.07 15.77 25.06
N PRO A 239 21.08 16.60 26.14
CA PRO A 239 20.25 17.80 26.23
C PRO A 239 20.27 18.60 24.92
N LEU A 240 19.10 18.80 24.31
CA LEU A 240 18.97 19.36 22.96
C LEU A 240 19.03 20.89 23.04
N ARG A 241 20.13 21.48 22.56
CA ARG A 241 20.31 22.93 22.62
C ARG A 241 19.48 23.62 21.51
N PRO A 242 18.94 24.84 21.75
CA PRO A 242 18.09 25.50 20.76
C PRO A 242 18.73 25.70 19.38
N TYR A 243 20.03 25.98 19.32
CA TYR A 243 20.75 26.16 18.06
C TYR A 243 21.02 24.84 17.30
N GLU A 244 20.90 23.68 17.97
CA GLU A 244 21.04 22.38 17.31
C GLU A 244 19.77 22.01 16.54
N VAL A 245 18.62 22.60 16.88
CA VAL A 245 17.34 22.31 16.24
C VAL A 245 17.28 22.98 14.86
N PRO A 246 17.16 22.21 13.75
CA PRO A 246 16.99 22.80 12.43
C PRO A 246 15.72 23.66 12.36
N ASP A 247 15.77 24.77 11.63
CA ASP A 247 14.67 25.74 11.55
C ASP A 247 13.33 25.10 11.20
N ALA A 248 13.35 24.15 10.25
CA ALA A 248 12.17 23.41 9.80
C ALA A 248 11.46 22.64 10.93
N PHE A 249 12.13 22.35 12.05
CA PHE A 249 11.57 21.60 13.18
C PHE A 249 11.40 22.42 14.46
N LYS A 250 11.71 23.73 14.44
CA LYS A 250 11.40 24.62 15.57
C LYS A 250 9.91 24.59 15.96
N PRO A 251 8.94 24.65 15.01
CA PRO A 251 7.53 24.53 15.36
C PRO A 251 7.17 23.19 16.02
N VAL A 252 7.88 22.12 15.66
CA VAL A 252 7.70 20.79 16.27
C VAL A 252 8.17 20.80 17.72
N VAL A 253 9.29 21.45 18.03
CA VAL A 253 9.77 21.59 19.41
C VAL A 253 8.76 22.38 20.25
N GLU A 254 8.23 23.49 19.75
CA GLU A 254 7.22 24.28 20.47
C GLU A 254 5.95 23.46 20.76
N ASP A 255 5.51 22.64 19.80
CA ASP A 255 4.39 21.70 20.00
C ASP A 255 4.71 20.58 21.01
N LEU A 256 5.95 20.09 21.05
CA LEU A 256 6.36 19.13 22.06
C LEU A 256 6.41 19.75 23.47
N LEU A 257 6.74 21.04 23.58
CA LEU A 257 6.71 21.79 24.84
C LEU A 257 5.27 22.02 25.32
N SER A 258 4.38 22.45 24.43
CA SER A 258 2.97 22.71 24.77
C SER A 258 2.24 21.45 25.24
N ARG A 259 2.61 20.27 24.70
CA ARG A 259 2.09 18.96 25.12
C ARG A 259 2.83 18.33 26.30
N ASN A 260 3.76 19.04 26.94
CA ASN A 260 4.57 18.53 28.06
C ASN A 260 5.34 17.23 27.73
N LEU A 261 5.78 17.07 26.47
CA LEU A 261 6.62 15.95 26.02
C LEU A 261 8.12 16.31 26.09
N LEU A 262 8.43 17.59 25.91
CA LEU A 262 9.71 18.20 26.26
C LEU A 262 9.49 19.24 27.36
N ARG A 263 10.55 19.57 28.10
CA ARG A 263 10.61 20.72 29.00
C ARG A 263 11.79 21.61 28.63
N ARG A 264 11.61 22.91 28.76
CA ARG A 264 12.65 23.91 28.53
C ARG A 264 13.46 24.13 29.81
N THR A 265 14.77 24.24 29.66
CA THR A 265 15.73 24.73 30.66
C THR A 265 16.40 26.01 30.13
N PRO A 266 17.21 26.74 30.92
CA PRO A 266 17.89 27.94 30.43
C PRO A 266 18.73 27.71 29.16
N SER A 267 19.33 26.52 29.00
CA SER A 267 20.28 26.25 27.92
C SER A 267 19.89 25.11 26.96
N ALA A 268 18.83 24.36 27.24
CA ALA A 268 18.47 23.16 26.48
C ALA A 268 17.01 22.71 26.67
N PHE A 269 16.57 21.80 25.81
CA PHE A 269 15.36 21.01 25.95
C PHE A 269 15.71 19.62 26.51
N LEU A 270 14.89 19.16 27.46
CA LEU A 270 14.99 17.84 28.06
C LEU A 270 13.69 17.07 27.87
N PRO A 271 13.73 15.74 27.70
CA PRO A 271 12.52 14.93 27.62
C PRO A 271 11.83 14.86 28.99
N THR A 272 10.50 14.95 28.99
CA THR A 272 9.70 14.67 30.18
C THR A 272 9.50 13.16 30.35
N ARG A 273 8.86 12.74 31.46
CA ARG A 273 8.47 11.34 31.66
C ARG A 273 7.52 10.84 30.56
N GLU A 274 6.55 11.67 30.18
CA GLU A 274 5.59 11.35 29.11
C GLU A 274 6.28 11.29 27.74
N GLY A 275 7.20 12.20 27.44
CA GLY A 275 8.01 12.13 26.22
C GLY A 275 8.78 10.81 26.10
N ARG A 276 9.45 10.39 27.18
CA ARG A 276 10.16 9.09 27.21
C ARG A 276 9.21 7.91 27.06
N ARG A 277 8.00 7.99 27.62
CA ARG A 277 6.98 6.93 27.49
C ARG A 277 6.53 6.78 26.04
N LEU A 278 6.29 7.88 25.34
CA LEU A 278 5.97 7.88 23.92
C LEU A 278 7.10 7.25 23.09
N LEU A 279 8.35 7.60 23.40
CA LEU A 279 9.51 7.06 22.68
C LEU A 279 9.69 5.55 22.85
N ARG A 280 9.40 4.98 24.04
CA ARG A 280 9.55 3.53 24.30
C ARG A 280 8.72 2.64 23.37
N ARG A 281 7.65 3.17 22.78
CA ARG A 281 6.76 2.45 21.87
C ARG A 281 7.09 2.69 20.40
N TYR A 282 8.04 3.57 20.12
CA TYR A 282 8.34 3.99 18.77
C TYR A 282 9.19 2.94 18.02
N ASN A 283 8.78 2.63 16.79
CA ASN A 283 9.52 1.75 15.90
C ASN A 283 10.07 2.56 14.72
N ILE A 284 11.38 2.47 14.48
CA ILE A 284 12.02 3.22 13.39
C ILE A 284 11.56 2.78 11.99
N ARG A 285 11.00 1.57 11.83
CA ARG A 285 10.58 1.00 10.54
C ARG A 285 9.16 1.36 10.12
N GLY A 286 8.42 2.17 10.88
CA GLY A 286 7.05 2.56 10.53
C GLY A 286 6.30 3.21 11.70
N SER A 287 4.97 3.16 11.66
CA SER A 287 4.11 3.75 12.72
C SER A 287 4.35 3.16 14.12
N GLY A 288 4.96 1.98 14.20
CA GLY A 288 5.05 1.18 15.43
C GLY A 288 3.72 0.52 15.81
N SER A 289 2.64 0.84 15.09
CA SER A 289 1.30 0.43 15.49
C SER A 289 0.95 -0.96 14.99
N ARG A 290 0.68 -1.89 15.92
CA ARG A 290 0.52 -3.31 15.63
C ARG A 290 -0.56 -3.97 16.47
N VAL A 291 -1.14 -5.02 15.91
CA VAL A 291 -2.07 -5.93 16.55
C VAL A 291 -1.37 -7.27 16.76
N THR A 292 -1.21 -7.70 18.00
CA THR A 292 -0.72 -9.04 18.34
C THR A 292 -1.88 -10.03 18.25
N ILE A 293 -1.63 -11.18 17.63
CA ILE A 293 -2.64 -12.20 17.30
C ILE A 293 -2.48 -13.38 18.25
N TYR A 294 -3.54 -13.73 18.97
CA TYR A 294 -3.57 -14.81 19.95
C TYR A 294 -4.56 -15.92 19.55
N CYS A 295 -4.27 -17.14 19.97
CA CYS A 295 -5.22 -18.26 20.00
C CYS A 295 -5.05 -18.99 21.33
N GLY A 296 -6.02 -18.83 22.25
CA GLY A 296 -5.79 -19.11 23.66
C GLY A 296 -4.62 -18.25 24.18
N ASP A 297 -3.68 -18.87 24.89
CA ASP A 297 -2.49 -18.19 25.43
C ASP A 297 -1.32 -18.13 24.42
N GLN A 298 -1.47 -18.71 23.24
CA GLN A 298 -0.40 -18.76 22.25
C GLN A 298 -0.43 -17.53 21.33
N VAL A 299 0.70 -16.83 21.24
CA VAL A 299 0.93 -15.81 20.21
C VAL A 299 1.15 -16.49 18.86
N LEU A 300 0.26 -16.22 17.90
CA LEU A 300 0.37 -16.73 16.52
C LEU A 300 1.14 -15.77 15.60
N GLY A 301 1.23 -14.50 15.97
CA GLY A 301 1.96 -13.49 15.22
C GLY A 301 1.46 -12.07 15.43
N GLU A 302 1.76 -11.19 14.48
CA GLU A 302 1.39 -9.78 14.51
C GLU A 302 0.91 -9.28 13.14
N ARG A 303 0.07 -8.23 13.14
CA ARG A 303 -0.33 -7.49 11.95
C ARG A 303 -0.25 -5.98 12.15
N GLU A 304 0.18 -5.25 11.14
CA GLU A 304 0.41 -3.80 11.21
C GLU A 304 -0.89 -3.02 11.00
N LEU A 305 -1.08 -1.95 11.77
CA LEU A 305 -2.16 -0.98 11.56
C LEU A 305 -1.75 0.04 10.47
N PRO A 306 -2.70 0.48 9.61
CA PRO A 306 -4.14 0.23 9.66
C PRO A 306 -4.62 -1.08 9.01
N ILE A 307 -3.76 -1.84 8.32
CA ILE A 307 -4.18 -3.03 7.55
C ILE A 307 -4.89 -4.07 8.41
N ALA A 308 -4.48 -4.22 9.67
CA ALA A 308 -5.13 -5.09 10.65
C ALA A 308 -6.64 -4.85 10.78
N ILE A 309 -7.13 -3.62 10.60
CA ILE A 309 -8.57 -3.29 10.67
C ILE A 309 -9.35 -4.02 9.56
N ASN A 310 -8.76 -4.14 8.37
CA ASN A 310 -9.37 -4.78 7.21
C ASN A 310 -9.18 -6.30 7.16
N GLU A 311 -8.33 -6.88 8.00
CA GLU A 311 -8.01 -8.31 8.00
C GLU A 311 -8.36 -9.02 9.31
N LEU A 312 -8.46 -8.30 10.42
CA LEU A 312 -8.68 -8.81 11.77
C LEU A 312 -9.96 -8.28 12.41
N PHE A 313 -10.95 -7.85 11.63
CA PHE A 313 -12.27 -7.51 12.17
C PHE A 313 -12.97 -8.75 12.74
N PRO A 314 -13.87 -8.61 13.74
CA PRO A 314 -14.64 -9.75 14.27
C PRO A 314 -15.38 -10.54 13.18
N GLY A 315 -15.18 -11.85 13.14
CA GLY A 315 -15.73 -12.75 12.12
C GLY A 315 -14.84 -12.96 10.90
N ALA A 316 -13.74 -12.21 10.73
CA ALA A 316 -12.78 -12.40 9.64
C ALA A 316 -12.18 -13.81 9.65
N ILE A 317 -11.94 -14.36 8.46
CA ILE A 317 -11.14 -15.57 8.27
C ILE A 317 -9.69 -15.14 8.07
N TYR A 318 -8.80 -15.63 8.91
CA TYR A 318 -7.38 -15.32 8.87
C TYR A 318 -6.55 -16.60 8.72
N LEU A 319 -5.70 -16.65 7.71
CA LEU A 319 -4.88 -17.82 7.39
C LEU A 319 -3.48 -17.68 7.99
N ILE A 320 -3.04 -18.70 8.73
CA ILE A 320 -1.70 -18.76 9.34
C ILE A 320 -1.09 -20.14 9.08
N ARG A 321 -0.02 -20.19 8.29
CA ARG A 321 0.71 -21.40 7.87
C ARG A 321 -0.19 -22.51 7.33
N GLY A 322 -1.22 -22.13 6.57
CA GLY A 322 -2.20 -23.06 5.99
C GLY A 322 -3.30 -23.55 6.96
N ARG A 323 -3.36 -23.02 8.18
CA ARG A 323 -4.47 -23.25 9.12
C ARG A 323 -5.42 -22.06 9.15
N PHE A 324 -6.71 -22.35 9.08
CA PHE A 324 -7.77 -21.36 9.06
C PHE A 324 -8.21 -21.04 10.48
N TYR A 325 -8.30 -19.75 10.76
CA TYR A 325 -8.78 -19.21 12.02
C TYR A 325 -9.91 -18.24 11.75
N ARG A 326 -10.82 -18.12 12.71
CA ARG A 326 -11.81 -17.05 12.74
C ARG A 326 -11.47 -16.08 13.86
N VAL A 327 -11.48 -14.80 13.54
CA VAL A 327 -11.29 -13.74 14.51
C VAL A 327 -12.54 -13.61 15.35
N GLU A 328 -12.42 -13.68 16.67
CA GLU A 328 -13.52 -13.47 17.60
C GLU A 328 -13.59 -12.02 18.05
N GLN A 329 -12.44 -11.43 18.36
CA GLN A 329 -12.35 -10.08 18.91
C GLN A 329 -11.14 -9.33 18.36
N LEU A 330 -11.31 -8.02 18.21
CA LEU A 330 -10.24 -7.06 17.96
C LEU A 330 -10.36 -5.91 18.96
N ASN A 331 -9.38 -5.80 19.86
CA ASN A 331 -9.34 -4.78 20.88
C ASN A 331 -8.15 -3.86 20.62
N LEU A 332 -8.41 -2.58 20.36
CA LEU A 332 -7.37 -1.57 20.15
C LEU A 332 -7.17 -0.76 21.44
N SER A 333 -5.93 -0.35 21.70
CA SER A 333 -5.64 0.58 22.80
C SER A 333 -6.25 1.96 22.53
N ARG A 334 -6.49 2.74 23.59
CA ARG A 334 -7.10 4.08 23.50
C ARG A 334 -6.36 5.04 22.57
N ASP A 335 -5.03 4.89 22.44
CA ASP A 335 -4.16 5.69 21.58
C ASP A 335 -4.03 5.16 20.14
N GLY A 336 -4.68 4.02 19.83
CA GLY A 336 -4.63 3.37 18.53
C GLY A 336 -3.22 2.90 18.11
N GLU A 337 -2.29 2.76 19.06
CA GLU A 337 -0.92 2.31 18.79
C GLU A 337 -0.76 0.80 18.93
N THR A 338 -1.57 0.14 19.76
CA THR A 338 -1.47 -1.31 19.97
C THR A 338 -2.82 -1.95 19.87
N GLY A 339 -2.85 -3.25 19.60
CA GLY A 339 -4.08 -4.01 19.63
C GLY A 339 -3.83 -5.49 19.91
N ILE A 340 -4.90 -6.16 20.28
CA ILE A 340 -4.95 -7.60 20.52
C ILE A 340 -6.09 -8.15 19.67
N ALA A 341 -5.79 -9.14 18.84
CA ALA A 341 -6.79 -9.93 18.14
C ALA A 341 -6.82 -11.34 18.73
N ILE A 342 -8.01 -11.81 19.10
CA ILE A 342 -8.24 -13.17 19.62
C ILE A 342 -8.87 -14.00 18.52
N LEU A 343 -8.23 -15.10 18.16
CA LEU A 343 -8.62 -16.01 17.10
C LEU A 343 -8.95 -17.39 17.68
N LYS A 344 -9.87 -18.09 17.04
CA LYS A 344 -10.12 -19.52 17.25
C LYS A 344 -9.85 -20.32 15.97
N PRO A 345 -9.39 -21.58 16.06
CA PRO A 345 -9.33 -22.45 14.89
C PRO A 345 -10.72 -22.59 14.27
N ASP A 346 -10.81 -22.47 12.94
CA ASP A 346 -12.05 -22.66 12.19
C ASP A 346 -11.84 -23.57 10.98
N PRO A 347 -11.91 -24.90 11.17
CA PRO A 347 -11.80 -25.85 10.07
C PRO A 347 -12.92 -25.71 9.02
N GLN A 348 -14.09 -25.17 9.39
CA GLN A 348 -15.22 -24.97 8.46
C GLN A 348 -14.98 -23.80 7.49
N ALA A 349 -14.05 -22.91 7.83
CA ALA A 349 -13.57 -21.85 6.94
C ALA A 349 -12.59 -22.36 5.87
N LYS A 350 -12.24 -23.66 5.86
CA LYS A 350 -11.33 -24.23 4.85
C LYS A 350 -11.79 -23.86 3.44
N GLY A 351 -10.87 -23.33 2.63
CA GLY A 351 -11.16 -22.92 1.26
C GLY A 351 -11.83 -21.55 1.12
N HIS A 352 -12.04 -20.79 2.19
CA HIS A 352 -12.72 -19.51 2.15
C HIS A 352 -11.84 -18.36 2.67
N GLU A 353 -12.15 -17.14 2.24
CA GLU A 353 -11.57 -15.89 2.76
C GLU A 353 -12.67 -14.85 3.00
N THR A 354 -12.37 -13.85 3.83
CA THR A 354 -13.25 -12.70 4.06
C THR A 354 -12.66 -11.43 3.49
N ARG A 355 -13.53 -10.53 3.02
CA ARG A 355 -13.19 -9.16 2.65
C ARG A 355 -14.01 -8.18 3.49
N ALA A 356 -13.33 -7.22 4.13
CA ALA A 356 -13.98 -6.13 4.87
C ALA A 356 -14.85 -5.27 3.95
N LEU A 357 -15.99 -4.83 4.47
CA LEU A 357 -16.79 -3.73 3.92
C LEU A 357 -16.44 -2.48 4.72
N ALA A 358 -15.41 -1.76 4.26
CA ALA A 358 -14.84 -0.61 4.95
C ALA A 358 -15.15 0.71 4.21
N THR A 359 -15.42 1.77 4.97
CA THR A 359 -15.45 3.14 4.48
C THR A 359 -14.31 3.95 5.09
N GLU A 360 -13.89 4.99 4.37
CA GLU A 360 -12.90 5.96 4.84
C GLU A 360 -13.53 7.36 4.89
N THR A 361 -13.21 8.12 5.93
CA THR A 361 -13.63 9.53 6.08
C THR A 361 -12.45 10.39 6.51
N ILE A 362 -12.53 11.69 6.21
CA ILE A 362 -11.48 12.66 6.55
C ILE A 362 -11.98 13.53 7.71
N GLU A 363 -11.35 13.46 8.87
CA GLU A 363 -11.76 14.26 10.02
C GLU A 363 -11.24 15.69 9.98
N TYR A 364 -10.02 15.89 9.46
CA TYR A 364 -9.44 17.19 9.23
C TYR A 364 -8.44 17.14 8.08
N PHE A 365 -8.16 18.31 7.49
CA PHE A 365 -7.03 18.53 6.59
C PHE A 365 -6.35 19.85 6.91
N ARG A 366 -5.01 19.83 6.98
CA ARG A 366 -4.19 21.01 7.18
C ARG A 366 -3.10 21.07 6.10
N PRO A 367 -3.13 22.04 5.18
CA PRO A 367 -2.08 22.17 4.17
C PRO A 367 -0.73 22.40 4.84
N LEU A 368 0.30 21.72 4.33
CA LEU A 368 1.70 21.88 4.77
C LEU A 368 2.49 22.87 3.91
N THR A 369 2.02 23.07 2.69
CA THR A 369 2.53 24.05 1.74
C THR A 369 1.37 24.83 1.17
N GLU A 370 1.64 26.01 0.62
CA GLU A 370 0.65 26.67 -0.24
C GLU A 370 0.21 25.70 -1.34
N PRO A 371 -1.10 25.61 -1.63
CA PRO A 371 -1.59 24.85 -2.76
C PRO A 371 -0.91 25.32 -4.05
N ARG A 372 -0.60 24.39 -4.94
CA ARG A 372 0.02 24.70 -6.23
C ARG A 372 -0.93 24.35 -7.35
N TYR A 373 -0.80 25.05 -8.47
CA TYR A 373 -1.45 24.63 -9.70
C TYR A 373 -0.60 23.57 -10.39
N ALA A 374 -1.18 22.40 -10.65
CA ALA A 374 -0.72 21.48 -11.67
C ALA A 374 -1.52 21.81 -12.93
N TRP A 375 -0.86 22.39 -13.94
CA TRP A 375 -1.54 23.14 -15.00
C TRP A 375 -2.47 24.23 -14.46
N LYS A 376 -3.80 24.05 -14.49
CA LYS A 376 -4.77 24.96 -13.85
C LYS A 376 -5.65 24.27 -12.79
N THR A 377 -5.35 23.03 -12.45
CA THR A 377 -6.01 22.34 -11.34
C THR A 377 -5.26 22.65 -10.05
N LEU A 378 -5.96 23.22 -9.07
CA LEU A 378 -5.40 23.44 -7.74
C LEU A 378 -5.18 22.09 -7.06
N VAL A 379 -3.98 21.85 -6.55
CA VAL A 379 -3.62 20.65 -5.79
C VAL A 379 -2.98 21.09 -4.48
N ALA A 380 -3.50 20.60 -3.36
CA ALA A 380 -2.93 20.84 -2.04
C ALA A 380 -2.29 19.56 -1.49
N TYR A 381 -1.26 19.72 -0.65
CA TYR A 381 -0.64 18.63 0.09
C TYR A 381 -0.59 18.98 1.58
N GLY A 382 -0.95 18.05 2.43
CA GLY A 382 -1.18 18.35 3.84
C GLY A 382 -1.27 17.16 4.77
N GLU A 383 -1.33 17.48 6.06
CA GLU A 383 -1.69 16.55 7.12
C GLU A 383 -3.19 16.32 7.13
N MET A 384 -3.60 15.08 7.35
CA MET A 384 -5.00 14.72 7.49
C MET A 384 -5.17 13.58 8.47
N ARG A 385 -6.39 13.48 9.03
CA ARG A 385 -6.79 12.31 9.82
C ARG A 385 -7.80 11.50 9.05
N ILE A 386 -7.44 10.23 8.82
CA ILE A 386 -8.30 9.26 8.17
C ILE A 386 -8.95 8.39 9.23
N ARG A 387 -10.26 8.21 9.13
CA ARG A 387 -11.04 7.22 9.88
C ARG A 387 -11.43 6.10 8.94
N ILE A 388 -11.00 4.88 9.24
CA ILE A 388 -11.47 3.65 8.60
C ILE A 388 -12.58 3.07 9.47
N SER A 389 -13.71 2.72 8.88
CA SER A 389 -14.86 2.10 9.56
C SER A 389 -15.27 0.82 8.84
N VAL A 390 -15.13 -0.34 9.48
CA VAL A 390 -15.57 -1.63 8.94
C VAL A 390 -16.98 -1.92 9.41
N HIS A 391 -17.92 -1.92 8.48
CA HIS A 391 -19.37 -2.08 8.74
C HIS A 391 -19.85 -3.52 8.57
N GLY A 392 -19.00 -4.40 8.04
CA GLY A 392 -19.35 -5.77 7.76
C GLY A 392 -18.30 -6.48 6.93
N PHE A 393 -18.65 -7.63 6.37
CA PHE A 393 -17.76 -8.41 5.53
C PHE A 393 -18.50 -9.29 4.53
N VAL A 394 -17.77 -9.75 3.52
CA VAL A 394 -18.19 -10.77 2.57
C VAL A 394 -17.26 -11.96 2.68
N GLU A 395 -17.82 -13.16 2.83
CA GLU A 395 -17.10 -14.43 2.78
C GLU A 395 -17.21 -15.03 1.39
N ARG A 396 -16.07 -15.42 0.80
CA ARG A 396 -15.98 -15.96 -0.55
C ARG A 396 -15.03 -17.14 -0.66
N ASP A 397 -15.25 -17.97 -1.67
CA ASP A 397 -14.38 -19.10 -1.98
C ASP A 397 -13.00 -18.62 -2.51
N LEU A 398 -11.93 -19.27 -2.05
CA LEU A 398 -10.54 -18.94 -2.39
C LEU A 398 -10.16 -19.25 -3.84
N ARG A 399 -10.87 -20.18 -4.51
CA ARG A 399 -10.59 -20.61 -5.88
C ARG A 399 -11.45 -19.83 -6.87
N THR A 400 -12.75 -19.79 -6.64
CA THR A 400 -13.72 -19.21 -7.58
C THR A 400 -14.02 -17.73 -7.29
N GLY A 401 -13.78 -17.27 -6.05
CA GLY A 401 -14.18 -15.93 -5.61
C GLY A 401 -15.69 -15.78 -5.39
N THR A 402 -16.48 -16.85 -5.51
CA THR A 402 -17.94 -16.81 -5.35
C THR A 402 -18.29 -16.45 -3.91
N VAL A 403 -19.20 -15.49 -3.76
CA VAL A 403 -19.69 -15.06 -2.45
C VAL A 403 -20.58 -16.14 -1.86
N ARG A 404 -20.24 -16.60 -0.66
CA ARG A 404 -21.02 -17.57 0.10
C ARG A 404 -22.00 -16.89 1.04
N ARG A 405 -21.56 -15.83 1.71
CA ARG A 405 -22.38 -15.02 2.60
C ARG A 405 -21.83 -13.61 2.74
N ALA A 406 -22.69 -12.70 3.16
CA ALA A 406 -22.33 -11.36 3.60
C ALA A 406 -22.97 -11.10 4.96
N ALA A 407 -22.29 -10.35 5.82
CA ALA A 407 -22.80 -9.95 7.12
C ALA A 407 -22.48 -8.48 7.39
N ARG A 408 -23.35 -7.81 8.15
CA ARG A 408 -23.11 -6.46 8.69
C ARG A 408 -23.01 -6.51 10.20
N PHE A 409 -22.24 -5.60 10.75
CA PHE A 409 -22.12 -5.42 12.19
C PHE A 409 -23.20 -4.46 12.68
N GLU A 410 -23.64 -4.66 13.92
CA GLU A 410 -24.50 -3.70 14.61
C GLU A 410 -23.78 -2.37 14.86
N SER A 411 -22.48 -2.44 15.15
CA SER A 411 -21.60 -1.29 15.30
C SER A 411 -20.30 -1.50 14.51
N PRO A 412 -19.80 -0.48 13.80
CA PRO A 412 -18.60 -0.62 12.98
C PRO A 412 -17.33 -0.67 13.82
N THR A 413 -16.39 -1.52 13.41
CA THR A 413 -15.03 -1.49 13.96
C THR A 413 -14.28 -0.35 13.30
N SER A 414 -13.94 0.68 14.07
CA SER A 414 -13.35 1.92 13.54
C SER A 414 -11.94 2.18 14.04
N TYR A 415 -11.11 2.79 13.20
CA TYR A 415 -9.74 3.18 13.52
C TYR A 415 -9.38 4.51 12.87
N CYS A 416 -8.81 5.41 13.65
CA CYS A 416 -8.36 6.71 13.15
C CYS A 416 -6.83 6.79 13.20
N PHE A 417 -6.24 7.40 12.18
CA PHE A 417 -4.82 7.70 12.18
C PHE A 417 -4.51 8.97 11.41
N ASP A 418 -3.49 9.69 11.90
CA ASP A 418 -2.96 10.85 11.21
C ASP A 418 -1.98 10.39 10.11
N THR A 419 -2.08 11.00 8.94
CA THR A 419 -1.26 10.69 7.78
C THR A 419 -1.04 11.95 6.93
N LEU A 420 -0.35 11.78 5.80
CA LEU A 420 -0.11 12.82 4.82
C LEU A 420 -0.80 12.45 3.51
N GLY A 421 -1.32 13.43 2.80
CA GLY A 421 -1.99 13.21 1.53
C GLY A 421 -2.15 14.47 0.70
N LEU A 422 -2.58 14.27 -0.54
CA LEU A 422 -2.95 15.34 -1.46
C LEU A 422 -4.46 15.41 -1.64
N VAL A 423 -4.95 16.60 -1.94
CA VAL A 423 -6.35 16.89 -2.25
C VAL A 423 -6.39 17.73 -3.52
N PHE A 424 -7.32 17.43 -4.42
CA PHE A 424 -7.65 18.26 -5.57
C PHE A 424 -9.11 18.09 -5.96
N ARG A 425 -9.64 19.03 -6.75
CA ARG A 425 -10.95 18.88 -7.39
C ARG A 425 -10.76 18.52 -8.87
N ALA A 426 -11.33 17.40 -9.28
CA ALA A 426 -11.37 16.97 -10.66
C ALA A 426 -12.45 17.76 -11.42
N PRO A 427 -12.13 18.35 -12.58
CA PRO A 427 -13.13 19.00 -13.43
C PRO A 427 -14.24 18.03 -13.85
N PRO A 428 -15.53 18.42 -13.81
CA PRO A 428 -16.62 17.54 -14.17
C PRO A 428 -16.63 17.23 -15.67
N PRO A 429 -16.89 15.98 -16.09
CA PRO A 429 -17.11 15.68 -17.50
C PRO A 429 -18.36 16.41 -18.01
N VAL A 430 -18.28 16.98 -19.22
CA VAL A 430 -19.37 17.73 -19.85
C VAL A 430 -19.92 16.95 -21.04
N ALA A 431 -19.07 16.55 -21.98
CA ALA A 431 -19.51 15.87 -23.21
C ALA A 431 -19.92 14.41 -22.96
N ALA A 432 -19.17 13.69 -22.14
CA ALA A 432 -19.45 12.32 -21.75
C ALA A 432 -20.68 12.24 -20.82
N TYR A 433 -20.99 13.30 -20.09
CA TYR A 433 -22.14 13.37 -19.20
C TYR A 433 -23.43 13.73 -19.95
N ASN A 434 -24.03 12.73 -20.60
CA ASN A 434 -25.30 12.88 -21.34
C ASN A 434 -26.26 11.72 -21.03
N ASP A 435 -27.56 11.95 -21.24
CA ASP A 435 -28.61 11.02 -20.81
C ASP A 435 -28.47 9.63 -21.44
N ARG A 436 -28.09 9.56 -22.72
CA ARG A 436 -27.83 8.29 -23.41
C ARG A 436 -26.70 7.49 -22.76
N ALA A 437 -25.63 8.16 -22.33
CA ALA A 437 -24.52 7.52 -21.62
C ALA A 437 -24.96 7.05 -20.23
N ILE A 438 -25.75 7.85 -19.49
CA ILE A 438 -26.24 7.49 -18.17
C ILE A 438 -27.22 6.31 -18.23
N GLU A 439 -28.16 6.29 -19.19
CA GLU A 439 -29.06 5.16 -19.39
C GLU A 439 -28.27 3.87 -19.68
N ARG A 440 -27.24 3.97 -20.52
CA ARG A 440 -26.40 2.81 -20.84
C ARG A 440 -25.56 2.38 -19.63
N LEU A 441 -25.01 3.32 -18.87
CA LEU A 441 -24.33 3.03 -17.61
C LEU A 441 -25.26 2.30 -16.64
N SER A 442 -26.50 2.79 -16.46
CA SER A 442 -27.51 2.15 -15.63
C SER A 442 -27.79 0.71 -16.05
N ARG A 443 -27.80 0.40 -17.36
CA ARG A 443 -27.94 -0.98 -17.86
C ARG A 443 -26.68 -1.84 -17.67
N GLU A 444 -25.49 -1.27 -17.85
CA GLU A 444 -24.21 -1.98 -17.66
C GLU A 444 -23.96 -2.28 -16.18
N HIS A 445 -24.36 -1.35 -15.32
CA HIS A 445 -24.35 -1.46 -13.88
C HIS A 445 -25.51 -2.35 -13.43
N ARG A 446 -25.22 -3.62 -13.12
CA ARG A 446 -26.22 -4.61 -12.68
C ARG A 446 -26.77 -4.37 -11.25
N MET A 447 -26.62 -3.15 -10.72
CA MET A 447 -27.13 -2.76 -9.41
C MET A 447 -28.49 -2.10 -9.61
N PRO A 448 -29.59 -2.73 -9.19
CA PRO A 448 -30.89 -2.09 -9.27
C PRO A 448 -30.95 -0.92 -8.28
N GLU A 449 -31.73 0.12 -8.61
CA GLU A 449 -31.83 1.35 -7.80
C GLU A 449 -32.15 1.09 -6.32
N HIS A 450 -32.93 0.05 -6.02
CA HIS A 450 -33.24 -0.38 -4.65
C HIS A 450 -32.06 -0.97 -3.86
N ALA A 451 -30.96 -1.31 -4.53
CA ALA A 451 -29.71 -1.70 -3.87
C ALA A 451 -28.93 -0.49 -3.35
N ILE A 452 -29.29 0.73 -3.80
CA ILE A 452 -28.68 1.96 -3.31
C ILE A 452 -29.37 2.39 -2.02
N PRO A 453 -28.62 2.67 -0.93
CA PRO A 453 -29.21 3.19 0.30
C PRO A 453 -30.04 4.43 0.00
N ARG A 454 -31.28 4.44 0.51
CA ARG A 454 -32.22 5.54 0.31
C ARG A 454 -31.63 6.89 0.72
N SER A 455 -30.81 6.92 1.77
CA SER A 455 -30.09 8.11 2.23
C SER A 455 -29.17 8.72 1.17
N ILE A 456 -28.60 7.92 0.27
CA ILE A 456 -27.78 8.43 -0.84
C ILE A 456 -28.67 9.01 -1.93
N LEU A 457 -29.77 8.32 -2.27
CA LEU A 457 -30.71 8.77 -3.31
C LEU A 457 -31.49 10.02 -2.90
N GLU A 458 -31.66 10.26 -1.60
CA GLU A 458 -32.22 11.50 -1.05
C GLU A 458 -31.25 12.67 -1.16
N ALA A 459 -29.93 12.40 -1.15
CA ALA A 459 -28.88 13.42 -1.22
C ALA A 459 -28.42 13.73 -2.66
N VAL A 460 -28.45 12.74 -3.56
CA VAL A 460 -27.90 12.84 -4.92
C VAL A 460 -28.77 12.06 -5.90
N SER A 461 -29.06 12.65 -7.07
CA SER A 461 -29.81 11.97 -8.12
C SER A 461 -29.05 10.73 -8.62
N LEU A 462 -29.77 9.65 -8.99
CA LEU A 462 -29.15 8.46 -9.57
C LEU A 462 -28.30 8.80 -10.81
N ARG A 463 -28.74 9.81 -11.58
CA ARG A 463 -28.04 10.32 -12.76
C ARG A 463 -26.66 10.89 -12.41
N ASP A 464 -26.60 11.79 -11.43
CA ASP A 464 -25.33 12.40 -11.00
C ASP A 464 -24.44 11.38 -10.28
N LEU A 465 -25.02 10.46 -9.52
CA LEU A 465 -24.30 9.38 -8.86
C LEU A 465 -23.58 8.49 -9.88
N LEU A 466 -24.28 8.02 -10.91
CA LEU A 466 -23.72 7.16 -11.96
C LEU A 466 -22.75 7.92 -12.86
N GLY A 467 -23.07 9.17 -13.20
CA GLY A 467 -22.28 10.01 -14.09
C GLY A 467 -21.09 10.67 -13.39
N LEU A 468 -21.35 11.72 -12.61
CA LEU A 468 -20.32 12.50 -11.93
C LEU A 468 -19.60 11.67 -10.86
N GLY A 469 -20.35 11.03 -9.97
CA GLY A 469 -19.77 10.18 -8.92
C GLY A 469 -18.94 9.04 -9.49
N GLY A 470 -19.48 8.34 -10.51
CA GLY A 470 -18.75 7.30 -11.22
C GLY A 470 -17.51 7.79 -11.96
N ALA A 471 -17.52 9.01 -12.49
CA ALA A 471 -16.37 9.60 -13.17
C ALA A 471 -15.24 9.90 -12.19
N PHE A 472 -15.54 10.62 -11.10
CA PHE A 472 -14.53 11.02 -10.11
C PHE A 472 -13.94 9.82 -9.37
N HIS A 473 -14.75 8.81 -9.06
CA HIS A 473 -14.28 7.55 -8.48
C HIS A 473 -13.33 6.80 -9.43
N ALA A 474 -13.63 6.80 -10.74
CA ALA A 474 -12.73 6.23 -11.73
C ALA A 474 -11.44 7.05 -11.89
N VAL A 475 -11.48 8.39 -11.76
CA VAL A 475 -10.27 9.24 -11.73
C VAL A 475 -9.38 8.89 -10.55
N GLU A 476 -9.95 8.78 -9.34
CA GLU A 476 -9.25 8.37 -8.13
C GLU A 476 -8.54 7.02 -8.32
N HIS A 477 -9.28 6.01 -8.78
CA HIS A 477 -8.72 4.69 -9.07
C HIS A 477 -7.59 4.74 -10.09
N SER A 478 -7.77 5.47 -11.20
CA SER A 478 -6.74 5.54 -12.23
C SER A 478 -5.47 6.21 -11.72
N LEU A 479 -5.59 7.31 -10.97
CA LEU A 479 -4.44 8.00 -10.39
C LEU A 479 -3.68 7.13 -9.39
N ILE A 480 -4.36 6.30 -8.61
CA ILE A 480 -3.72 5.40 -7.64
C ILE A 480 -3.11 4.16 -8.31
N GLU A 481 -3.90 3.43 -9.10
CA GLU A 481 -3.51 2.10 -9.57
C GLU A 481 -2.43 2.17 -10.65
N THR A 482 -2.48 3.16 -11.55
CA THR A 482 -1.50 3.28 -12.65
C THR A 482 -0.16 3.86 -12.22
N ASN A 483 -0.08 4.53 -11.06
CA ASN A 483 1.07 5.35 -10.69
C ASN A 483 1.87 4.84 -9.49
N LYS A 484 1.69 3.59 -9.07
CA LYS A 484 2.49 2.97 -7.99
C LYS A 484 4.02 3.12 -8.16
N PRO A 485 4.61 3.06 -9.38
CA PRO A 485 6.04 3.35 -9.55
C PRO A 485 6.40 4.80 -9.23
N LEU A 486 5.52 5.76 -9.54
CA LEU A 486 5.73 7.18 -9.24
C LEU A 486 5.67 7.46 -7.74
N THR A 487 4.96 6.64 -6.96
CA THR A 487 4.85 6.78 -5.49
C THR A 487 6.00 6.11 -4.73
N GLY A 488 7.05 5.67 -5.41
CA GLY A 488 8.20 5.00 -4.79
C GLY A 488 7.89 3.58 -4.30
N GLY A 489 6.82 2.97 -4.82
CA GLY A 489 6.29 1.69 -4.35
C GLY A 489 5.64 1.74 -2.95
N GLY A 490 5.34 2.95 -2.45
CA GLY A 490 4.60 3.14 -1.21
C GLY A 490 3.09 2.95 -1.42
N GLU A 491 2.44 2.39 -0.40
CA GLU A 491 1.00 2.13 -0.43
C GLU A 491 0.22 3.43 -0.16
N VAL A 492 -0.72 3.74 -1.05
CA VAL A 492 -1.64 4.87 -0.91
C VAL A 492 -3.08 4.37 -0.83
N GLY A 493 -3.91 5.09 -0.08
CA GLY A 493 -5.37 5.02 -0.06
C GLY A 493 -5.97 6.17 -0.84
N GLY A 494 -7.29 6.13 -1.06
CA GLY A 494 -7.99 7.07 -1.91
C GLY A 494 -9.43 7.26 -1.48
N LEU A 495 -9.93 8.47 -1.71
CA LEU A 495 -11.31 8.84 -1.45
C LEU A 495 -11.84 9.80 -2.51
N SER A 496 -12.87 9.39 -3.24
CA SER A 496 -13.69 10.25 -4.10
C SER A 496 -14.98 10.62 -3.38
N LEU A 497 -15.21 11.92 -3.21
CA LEU A 497 -16.32 12.46 -2.42
C LEU A 497 -17.57 12.67 -3.28
N GLY A 498 -18.12 11.57 -3.78
CA GLY A 498 -19.36 11.58 -4.54
C GLY A 498 -19.26 12.45 -5.79
N THR A 499 -20.23 13.34 -5.93
CA THR A 499 -20.41 14.21 -7.11
C THR A 499 -19.68 15.54 -6.99
N THR A 500 -18.95 15.78 -5.91
CA THR A 500 -18.26 17.06 -5.64
C THR A 500 -17.02 17.30 -6.51
N GLY A 501 -16.48 16.23 -7.10
CA GLY A 501 -15.18 16.25 -7.79
C GLY A 501 -13.98 16.26 -6.86
N VAL A 502 -14.16 16.40 -5.54
CA VAL A 502 -13.04 16.40 -4.60
C VAL A 502 -12.51 14.98 -4.43
N ILE A 503 -11.21 14.81 -4.70
CA ILE A 503 -10.48 13.55 -4.61
C ILE A 503 -9.32 13.74 -3.65
N VAL A 504 -9.20 12.78 -2.73
CA VAL A 504 -8.12 12.73 -1.74
C VAL A 504 -7.32 11.47 -1.96
N ILE A 505 -5.99 11.59 -2.00
CA ILE A 505 -5.07 10.45 -2.08
C ILE A 505 -4.07 10.59 -0.94
N HIS A 506 -3.99 9.59 -0.08
CA HIS A 506 -3.19 9.67 1.14
C HIS A 506 -2.28 8.46 1.32
N ASP A 507 -1.23 8.63 2.11
CA ASP A 507 -0.40 7.53 2.53
C ASP A 507 -1.21 6.54 3.40
N ALA A 508 -1.13 5.24 3.09
CA ALA A 508 -1.89 4.19 3.78
C ALA A 508 -1.27 3.77 5.14
N VAL A 509 -0.40 4.59 5.71
CA VAL A 509 0.31 4.32 6.98
C VAL A 509 0.27 5.55 7.87
N ARG A 510 0.14 5.33 9.17
CA ARG A 510 0.20 6.41 10.17
C ARG A 510 1.52 7.18 10.09
N GLY A 511 1.41 8.50 10.10
CA GLY A 511 2.52 9.45 9.99
C GLY A 511 2.96 9.74 8.56
N GLY A 512 2.39 9.07 7.56
CA GLY A 512 2.76 9.25 6.15
C GLY A 512 4.04 8.52 5.76
N SER A 513 4.03 7.92 4.58
CA SER A 513 5.18 7.26 3.96
C SER A 513 5.96 8.16 3.02
N GLY A 514 5.35 9.25 2.54
CA GLY A 514 5.87 10.12 1.48
C GLY A 514 5.45 9.69 0.07
N ALA A 515 4.65 8.62 -0.07
CA ALA A 515 4.13 8.14 -1.35
C ALA A 515 3.15 9.15 -1.97
N ALA A 516 2.26 9.71 -1.14
CA ALA A 516 1.37 10.79 -1.57
C ALA A 516 2.13 12.09 -1.91
N GLU A 517 3.26 12.36 -1.25
CA GLU A 517 4.10 13.52 -1.58
C GLU A 517 4.76 13.37 -2.96
N LEU A 518 5.24 12.17 -3.27
CA LEU A 518 5.79 11.87 -4.59
C LEU A 518 4.71 12.00 -5.68
N LEU A 519 3.51 11.48 -5.43
CA LEU A 519 2.39 11.64 -6.36
C LEU A 519 2.04 13.13 -6.54
N PHE A 520 2.02 13.90 -5.44
CA PHE A 520 1.82 15.34 -5.48
C PHE A 520 2.88 16.03 -6.35
N ARG A 521 4.16 15.68 -6.22
CA ARG A 521 5.25 16.26 -7.04
C ARG A 521 5.15 15.87 -8.51
N HIS A 522 4.76 14.63 -8.79
CA HIS A 522 4.65 14.06 -10.13
C HIS A 522 3.21 14.02 -10.68
N PHE A 523 2.33 14.90 -10.18
CA PHE A 523 0.89 14.85 -10.46
C PHE A 523 0.58 14.90 -11.97
N GLU A 524 1.25 15.77 -12.72
CA GLU A 524 1.06 15.88 -14.16
C GLU A 524 1.42 14.58 -14.90
N GLU A 525 2.50 13.93 -14.49
CA GLU A 525 2.91 12.64 -15.07
C GLU A 525 1.92 11.55 -14.70
N ALA A 526 1.42 11.56 -13.47
CA ALA A 526 0.38 10.65 -13.04
C ALA A 526 -0.90 10.76 -13.88
N VAL A 527 -1.32 11.99 -14.20
CA VAL A 527 -2.43 12.27 -15.11
C VAL A 527 -2.16 11.73 -16.52
N ARG A 528 -0.95 11.92 -17.07
CA ARG A 528 -0.59 11.40 -18.40
C ARG A 528 -0.69 9.87 -18.47
N ARG A 529 -0.15 9.15 -17.47
CA ARG A 529 -0.22 7.67 -17.42
C ARG A 529 -1.65 7.17 -17.25
N SER A 530 -2.44 7.82 -16.40
CA SER A 530 -3.87 7.50 -16.23
C SER A 530 -4.66 7.71 -17.53
N LEU A 531 -4.42 8.80 -18.25
CA LEU A 531 -5.01 9.05 -19.57
C LEU A 531 -4.64 7.97 -20.59
N PHE A 532 -3.38 7.52 -20.60
CA PHE A 532 -2.92 6.45 -21.49
C PHE A 532 -3.74 5.17 -21.27
N VAL A 533 -3.87 4.70 -20.02
CA VAL A 533 -4.60 3.47 -19.70
C VAL A 533 -6.09 3.58 -20.05
N LEU A 534 -6.73 4.70 -19.70
CA LEU A 534 -8.15 4.91 -19.99
C LEU A 534 -8.45 4.94 -21.49
N SER A 535 -7.59 5.58 -22.29
CA SER A 535 -7.75 5.72 -23.74
C SER A 535 -7.40 4.46 -24.53
N HIS A 536 -6.44 3.66 -24.08
CA HIS A 536 -6.00 2.43 -24.77
C HIS A 536 -6.75 1.18 -24.33
N CYS A 537 -7.66 1.29 -23.36
CA CYS A 537 -8.46 0.17 -22.94
C CYS A 537 -9.48 -0.25 -24.01
N ILE A 538 -9.29 -1.46 -24.54
CA ILE A 538 -10.14 -2.04 -25.59
C ILE A 538 -11.52 -2.50 -25.10
N CYS A 539 -11.83 -2.34 -23.80
CA CYS A 539 -13.15 -2.71 -23.30
C CYS A 539 -14.23 -1.79 -23.89
N LYS A 540 -15.37 -2.36 -24.25
CA LYS A 540 -16.50 -1.61 -24.81
C LYS A 540 -17.46 -1.06 -23.74
N ARG A 541 -17.15 -1.26 -22.45
CA ARG A 541 -17.99 -0.87 -21.30
C ARG A 541 -17.78 0.61 -20.97
N LEU A 542 -18.86 1.34 -20.71
CA LEU A 542 -18.83 2.71 -20.19
C LEU A 542 -18.33 2.74 -18.75
N ALA A 543 -18.69 1.76 -17.93
CA ALA A 543 -18.18 1.67 -16.55
C ALA A 543 -16.67 1.35 -16.49
N GLY A 544 -16.13 0.83 -17.59
CA GLY A 544 -14.76 0.34 -17.69
C GLY A 544 -14.62 -1.12 -17.27
N CYS A 545 -13.42 -1.52 -16.88
CA CYS A 545 -13.07 -2.89 -16.58
C CYS A 545 -11.90 -2.94 -15.58
N PRO A 546 -11.51 -4.15 -15.12
CA PRO A 546 -10.36 -4.32 -14.23
C PRO A 546 -9.06 -3.66 -14.74
N ARG A 547 -8.90 -3.59 -16.07
CA ARG A 547 -7.71 -3.05 -16.73
C ARG A 547 -7.68 -1.52 -16.84
N CYS A 548 -8.76 -0.80 -16.51
CA CYS A 548 -8.80 0.65 -16.70
C CYS A 548 -9.48 1.49 -15.62
N THR A 549 -10.45 0.95 -14.88
CA THR A 549 -11.18 1.75 -13.87
C THR A 549 -11.31 1.07 -12.53
N HIS A 550 -11.05 -0.23 -12.40
CA HIS A 550 -11.21 -0.88 -11.09
C HIS A 550 -9.97 -0.68 -10.20
N SER A 551 -10.21 -0.73 -8.89
CA SER A 551 -9.22 -0.97 -7.84
C SER A 551 -9.61 -2.21 -7.03
N PHE A 552 -8.62 -3.00 -6.62
CA PHE A 552 -8.82 -4.13 -5.70
C PHE A 552 -9.10 -3.70 -4.27
N LYS A 553 -8.69 -2.48 -3.94
CA LYS A 553 -8.83 -1.90 -2.60
C LYS A 553 -10.08 -1.05 -2.46
N CYS A 554 -10.82 -0.82 -3.54
CA CYS A 554 -12.08 -0.08 -3.51
C CYS A 554 -13.05 -0.66 -2.47
N GLY A 555 -13.41 0.14 -1.47
CA GLY A 555 -14.41 -0.21 -0.46
C GLY A 555 -15.82 -0.33 -1.07
N SER A 556 -16.12 0.47 -2.09
CA SER A 556 -17.41 0.56 -2.78
C SER A 556 -17.59 -0.48 -3.89
N ARG A 557 -16.76 -1.54 -3.89
CA ARG A 557 -16.81 -2.68 -4.83
C ARG A 557 -16.81 -2.27 -6.30
N ASN A 558 -16.02 -1.24 -6.64
CA ASN A 558 -15.90 -0.71 -8.00
C ASN A 558 -17.22 -0.17 -8.56
N TYR A 559 -18.02 0.44 -7.70
CA TYR A 559 -19.30 1.03 -8.05
C TYR A 559 -19.55 2.38 -7.34
N PRO A 560 -20.13 3.38 -8.01
CA PRO A 560 -20.29 3.47 -9.47
C PRO A 560 -18.94 3.77 -10.13
N LEU A 561 -18.80 3.43 -11.42
CA LEU A 561 -17.64 3.82 -12.23
C LEU A 561 -18.12 4.32 -13.59
N PHE A 562 -17.43 5.32 -14.12
CA PHE A 562 -17.66 5.86 -15.46
C PHE A 562 -16.34 6.22 -16.16
N ARG A 563 -15.87 5.31 -17.02
CA ARG A 563 -14.59 5.43 -17.75
C ARG A 563 -14.52 6.66 -18.65
N LEU A 564 -15.55 6.91 -19.46
CA LEU A 564 -15.51 8.03 -20.41
C LEU A 564 -15.57 9.37 -19.67
N GLY A 565 -16.34 9.45 -18.59
CA GLY A 565 -16.34 10.62 -17.70
C GLY A 565 -14.97 10.85 -17.06
N ALA A 566 -14.30 9.80 -16.56
CA ALA A 566 -12.95 9.90 -16.01
C ALA A 566 -11.91 10.33 -17.06
N LEU A 567 -12.00 9.77 -18.27
CA LEU A 567 -11.13 10.14 -19.39
C LEU A 567 -11.30 11.62 -19.73
N GLU A 568 -12.54 12.11 -19.87
CA GLU A 568 -12.80 13.52 -20.13
C GLU A 568 -12.34 14.42 -18.99
N SER A 569 -12.62 14.05 -17.74
CA SER A 569 -12.20 14.82 -16.56
C SER A 569 -10.67 15.00 -16.52
N LEU A 570 -9.91 13.92 -16.74
CA LEU A 570 -8.45 14.00 -16.82
C LEU A 570 -7.95 14.75 -18.06
N LEU A 571 -8.68 14.71 -19.18
CA LEU A 571 -8.36 15.54 -20.35
C LEU A 571 -8.58 17.03 -20.05
N GLN A 572 -9.61 17.38 -19.28
CA GLN A 572 -9.85 18.75 -18.83
C GLN A 572 -8.73 19.24 -17.90
N VAL A 573 -8.24 18.39 -16.98
CA VAL A 573 -7.04 18.69 -16.18
C VAL A 573 -5.85 19.01 -17.09
N ARG A 574 -5.57 18.12 -18.06
CA ARG A 574 -4.46 18.30 -19.03
C ARG A 574 -4.65 19.53 -19.93
N ASN A 575 -5.89 19.88 -20.26
CA ASN A 575 -6.25 21.03 -21.08
C ASN A 575 -6.40 22.32 -20.26
N HIS A 576 -5.86 22.34 -19.03
CA HIS A 576 -5.80 23.53 -18.21
C HIS A 576 -7.19 24.11 -17.88
N VAL A 577 -8.19 23.27 -17.62
CA VAL A 577 -9.47 23.73 -17.05
C VAL A 577 -9.25 24.08 -15.58
N PRO A 578 -9.56 25.32 -15.14
CA PRO A 578 -9.44 25.71 -13.75
C PRO A 578 -10.30 24.84 -12.83
N SER A 579 -9.76 24.47 -11.67
CA SER A 579 -10.54 23.86 -10.60
C SER A 579 -9.99 24.31 -9.26
N GLU A 580 -10.91 24.76 -8.40
CA GLU A 580 -10.64 25.24 -7.04
C GLU A 580 -11.55 24.50 -6.06
N PHE A 581 -11.14 24.45 -4.80
CA PHE A 581 -11.89 23.82 -3.72
C PHE A 581 -11.59 24.52 -2.40
N ASP A 582 -12.51 24.42 -1.45
CA ASP A 582 -12.34 24.88 -0.07
C ASP A 582 -12.07 23.66 0.84
N PHE A 583 -11.16 23.82 1.80
CA PHE A 583 -10.77 22.74 2.70
C PHE A 583 -11.89 22.24 3.61
N SER A 584 -12.91 23.07 3.87
CA SER A 584 -14.08 22.71 4.66
C SER A 584 -15.06 21.81 3.90
N GLU A 585 -15.03 21.79 2.57
CA GLU A 585 -16.04 21.12 1.73
C GLU A 585 -16.07 19.61 1.90
N PHE A 586 -15.00 19.02 2.43
CA PHE A 586 -14.81 17.58 2.49
C PHE A 586 -14.64 17.00 3.89
N LEU A 587 -14.70 17.83 4.93
CA LEU A 587 -14.51 17.35 6.30
C LEU A 587 -15.74 16.57 6.76
N GLY A 588 -15.51 15.36 7.28
CA GLY A 588 -16.56 14.46 7.75
C GLY A 588 -17.36 13.78 6.64
N MET A 589 -17.12 14.12 5.36
CA MET A 589 -17.76 13.43 4.25
C MET A 589 -17.22 12.01 4.13
N GLU A 590 -18.12 11.05 3.93
CA GLU A 590 -17.76 9.71 3.52
C GLU A 590 -17.55 9.69 2.01
N GLY A 591 -16.65 8.83 1.54
CA GLY A 591 -16.58 8.51 0.11
C GLY A 591 -17.88 7.88 -0.38
N LEU A 592 -17.99 7.70 -1.70
CA LEU A 592 -19.08 6.95 -2.33
C LEU A 592 -19.37 5.65 -1.57
N VAL A 593 -20.47 5.62 -0.81
CA VAL A 593 -20.79 4.57 0.16
C VAL A 593 -21.06 3.23 -0.54
N ASP A 594 -20.74 2.14 0.14
CA ASP A 594 -21.01 0.77 -0.30
C ASP A 594 -22.52 0.45 -0.32
N LEU A 595 -23.02 0.07 -1.50
CA LEU A 595 -24.42 -0.33 -1.72
C LEU A 595 -24.72 -1.70 -1.07
N PRO A 596 -25.67 -1.90 -0.15
CA PRO A 596 -26.02 -3.25 0.30
C PRO A 596 -26.62 -4.07 -0.86
N THR A 597 -25.88 -5.02 -1.44
CA THR A 597 -26.53 -6.04 -2.28
C THR A 597 -27.06 -7.15 -1.39
N ARG A 598 -28.38 -7.11 -1.16
CA ARG A 598 -29.16 -8.22 -0.60
C ARG A 598 -29.34 -9.40 -1.58
N SER A 599 -28.85 -9.35 -2.83
CA SER A 599 -29.01 -10.46 -3.78
C SER A 599 -27.74 -10.78 -4.56
N TYR A 600 -26.97 -11.74 -4.07
CA TYR A 600 -26.17 -12.64 -4.91
C TYR A 600 -26.36 -14.10 -4.45
N ALA A 601 -27.60 -14.42 -4.08
CA ALA A 601 -28.10 -15.79 -4.03
C ALA A 601 -29.11 -15.93 -5.18
N ALA A 602 -28.58 -16.14 -6.38
CA ALA A 602 -29.26 -16.74 -7.53
C ALA A 602 -28.19 -17.19 -8.53
#